data_AF-A0A543J7W0-F1
#
_entry.id   AF-A0A543J7W0-F1
#
_cell.length_a   1.000
_cell.length_b   1.000
_cell.length_c   1.000
_cell.angle_alpha   90.00
_cell.angle_beta   90.00
_cell.angle_gamma   90.00
#
_symmetry.space_group_name_H-M   'P 1'
#
loop_
_entity.id
_entity.type
_entity.pdbx_description
1 polymer ?
#
loop_
_entity_poly.entity_id
_entity_poly.type
_entity_poly.pdbx_seq_one_letter_code
_entity_poly.pdbx_strand_id
1 'polypeptide(L)' 'MSDTTTVGRLRTVLGDVDYPADKGQLVDHASRNNADEDTVHALHAIPERHYESFDEVLDAVAVDQGREA' A
#
# COMPACT_ATOMS: atom_id res chain seq x y z
N MET A 1 13.50 15.87 -3.92
CA MET A 1 13.26 14.76 -2.97
C MET A 1 12.04 14.05 -3.50
N SER A 2 12.06 12.74 -3.64
CA SER A 2 11.02 12.00 -4.35
C SER A 2 9.91 11.62 -3.38
N ASP A 3 8.88 12.45 -3.30
CA ASP A 3 7.64 12.30 -2.51
C ASP A 3 6.66 11.31 -3.18
N THR A 4 7.10 10.07 -3.45
CA THR A 4 6.26 9.09 -4.15
C THR A 4 6.54 7.68 -3.66
N THR A 5 5.56 7.08 -2.97
CA THR A 5 5.56 5.65 -2.62
C THR A 5 5.75 4.81 -3.88
N THR A 6 6.84 4.03 -3.93
CA THR A 6 7.14 3.15 -5.06
C THR A 6 6.63 1.73 -4.79
N VAL A 7 6.08 1.06 -5.82
CA VAL A 7 5.59 -0.34 -5.78
C VAL A 7 6.57 -1.30 -5.11
N GLY A 8 7.87 -1.15 -5.37
CA GLY A 8 8.90 -2.02 -4.79
C GLY A 8 8.95 -1.99 -3.27
N ARG A 9 8.78 -0.82 -2.66
CA ARG A 9 8.72 -0.70 -1.20
C ARG A 9 7.42 -1.26 -0.65
N LEU A 10 6.30 -0.95 -1.30
CA LEU A 10 4.98 -1.51 -0.95
C LEU A 10 5.03 -3.03 -0.92
N ARG A 11 5.70 -3.65 -1.91
CA ARG A 11 5.88 -5.10 -2.01
C ARG A 11 6.75 -5.69 -0.91
N THR A 12 7.81 -4.98 -0.48
CA THR A 12 8.62 -5.42 0.66
C THR A 12 7.82 -5.35 1.97
N VAL A 13 7.06 -4.28 2.14
CA VAL A 13 6.28 -4.02 3.35
C VAL A 13 5.10 -4.98 3.48
N LEU A 14 4.37 -5.23 2.39
CA LEU A 14 3.14 -6.05 2.37
C LEU A 14 3.39 -7.47 1.83
N GLY A 15 4.65 -7.85 1.62
CA GLY A 15 5.03 -9.15 1.06
C GLY A 15 4.80 -10.32 2.03
N ASP A 16 4.70 -10.03 3.33
CA ASP A 16 4.47 -11.00 4.42
C ASP A 16 3.03 -10.94 4.97
N VAL A 17 2.14 -10.18 4.31
CA VAL A 17 0.73 -10.10 4.71
C VAL A 17 0.01 -11.39 4.28
N ASP A 18 -0.61 -12.06 5.25
CA ASP A 18 -1.56 -13.13 5.00
C ASP A 18 -2.88 -12.55 4.46
N TYR A 19 -3.22 -12.87 3.22
CA TYR A 19 -4.50 -12.50 2.61
C TYR A 19 -5.57 -13.58 2.88
N PRO A 20 -6.85 -13.20 3.07
CA PRO A 20 -7.42 -11.87 2.90
C PRO A 20 -7.14 -10.92 4.06
N ALA A 21 -6.78 -9.66 3.73
CA ALA A 21 -6.48 -8.62 4.70
C ALA A 21 -7.33 -7.37 4.42
N ASP A 22 -7.81 -6.72 5.48
CA ASP A 22 -8.49 -5.44 5.40
C ASP A 22 -7.50 -4.26 5.40
N LYS A 23 -7.97 -3.09 4.94
CA LYS A 23 -7.22 -1.82 4.98
C LYS A 23 -6.56 -1.58 6.34
N GLY A 24 -7.26 -1.87 7.45
CA GLY A 24 -6.73 -1.69 8.80
C GLY A 24 -5.50 -2.56 9.06
N GLN A 25 -5.59 -3.86 8.74
CA GLN A 25 -4.45 -4.78 8.78
C GLN A 25 -3.29 -4.31 7.89
N LEU A 26 -3.57 -3.86 6.66
CA LEU A 26 -2.53 -3.37 5.74
C LEU A 26 -1.80 -2.14 6.30
N VAL A 27 -2.53 -1.18 6.87
CA VAL A 27 -1.95 0.03 7.49
C VAL A 27 -1.16 -0.31 8.76
N ASP A 28 -1.68 -1.19 9.62
CA ASP A 28 -0.99 -1.62 10.83
C ASP A 28 0.29 -2.39 10.50
N HIS A 29 0.22 -3.32 9.55
CA HIS A 29 1.38 -4.07 9.07
C HIS A 29 2.41 -3.16 8.39
N ALA A 30 1.96 -2.19 7.60
CA ALA A 30 2.83 -1.20 6.97
C ALA A 30 3.55 -0.33 8.01
N SER A 31 2.81 0.19 8.99
CA SER A 31 3.36 0.97 10.10
C SER A 31 4.39 0.17 10.90
N ARG A 32 4.12 -1.11 11.19
CA ARG A 32 5.06 -2.01 11.89
C ARG A 32 6.33 -2.30 11.09
N ASN A 33 6.24 -2.39 9.78
CA ASN A 33 7.38 -2.61 8.88
C ASN A 33 8.14 -1.33 8.55
N ASN A 34 7.89 -0.24 9.26
CA ASN A 34 8.55 1.05 9.05
C ASN A 34 8.30 1.61 7.64
N ALA A 35 7.08 1.42 7.13
CA ALA A 35 6.65 2.05 5.89
C ALA A 35 6.63 3.58 6.04
N ASP A 36 6.97 4.27 4.95
CA ASP A 36 6.97 5.73 4.95
C ASP A 36 5.55 6.28 5.11
N GLU A 37 5.49 7.53 5.56
CA GLU A 37 4.23 8.26 5.75
C GLU A 37 3.40 8.32 4.48
N ASP A 38 4.02 8.46 3.29
CA ASP A 38 3.34 8.38 2.01
C ASP A 38 2.68 7.03 1.75
N THR A 39 3.30 5.93 2.16
CA THR A 39 2.74 4.58 1.96
C THR A 39 1.51 4.41 2.85
N VAL A 40 1.63 4.81 4.11
CA VAL A 40 0.54 4.79 5.06
C VAL A 40 -0.59 5.72 4.63
N HIS A 41 -0.27 6.91 4.11
CA HIS A 41 -1.26 7.86 3.59
C HIS A 41 -2.00 7.32 2.39
N ALA A 42 -1.30 6.72 1.43
CA ALA A 42 -1.90 6.12 0.24
C ALA A 42 -2.80 4.93 0.62
N LEU A 43 -2.36 4.08 1.56
CA LEU A 43 -3.19 3.01 2.15
C LEU A 43 -4.37 3.55 2.95
N HIS A 44 -4.29 4.75 3.52
CA HIS A 44 -5.42 5.37 4.21
C HIS A 44 -6.46 5.96 3.24
N ALA A 45 -6.03 6.32 2.03
CA ALA A 45 -6.86 6.88 0.97
C ALA A 45 -7.68 5.81 0.21
N ILE A 46 -7.31 4.53 0.29
CA ILE A 46 -8.06 3.45 -0.35
C ILE A 46 -9.37 3.15 0.38
N PRO A 47 -10.40 2.64 -0.33
CA PRO A 47 -11.65 2.22 0.30
C PRO A 47 -11.44 1.06 1.29
N GLU A 48 -12.21 1.07 2.38
CA GLU A 48 -12.15 0.00 3.38
C GLU A 48 -12.86 -1.25 2.84
N ARG A 49 -12.07 -2.16 2.25
CA ARG A 49 -12.53 -3.47 1.77
C ARG A 49 -11.55 -4.57 2.15
N HIS A 50 -11.99 -5.82 2.02
CA HIS A 50 -11.09 -6.96 2.09
C HIS A 50 -10.36 -7.08 0.77
N TYR A 51 -9.04 -7.08 0.84
CA TYR A 51 -8.18 -7.34 -0.29
C TYR A 51 -7.81 -8.82 -0.25
N GLU A 52 -7.99 -9.50 -1.36
CA GLU A 52 -7.66 -10.93 -1.48
C GLU A 52 -6.21 -11.14 -1.93
N SER A 53 -5.55 -10.09 -2.42
CA SER A 53 -4.19 -10.15 -2.94
C SER A 53 -3.51 -8.79 -2.96
N PHE A 54 -2.18 -8.81 -3.00
CA PHE A 54 -1.35 -7.61 -3.12
C PHE A 54 -1.63 -6.80 -4.40
N ASP A 55 -1.92 -7.47 -5.52
CA ASP A 55 -2.33 -6.80 -6.78
C ASP A 55 -3.57 -5.93 -6.60
N GLU A 56 -4.51 -6.40 -5.78
CA GLU A 56 -5.76 -5.70 -5.51
C GLU A 56 -5.56 -4.47 -4.63
N VAL A 57 -4.58 -4.52 -3.72
CA VAL A 57 -4.11 -3.37 -2.94
C VAL A 57 -3.39 -2.38 -3.85
N LEU A 58 -2.52 -2.86 -4.76
CA LEU A 58 -1.80 -2.04 -5.71
C LEU A 58 -2.72 -1.29 -6.68
N ASP A 59 -3.81 -1.93 -7.13
CA ASP A 59 -4.83 -1.32 -7.99
C ASP A 59 -5.64 -0.26 -7.22
N ALA A 60 -5.92 -0.51 -5.93
CA ALA A 60 -6.67 0.41 -5.10
C ALA A 60 -5.84 1.60 -4.60
N VAL A 61 -4.55 1.40 -4.34
CA VAL A 61 -3.62 2.46 -3.94
C VAL A 61 -3.31 3.29 -5.18
N ALA A 62 -3.50 4.61 -5.08
CA ALA A 62 -2.98 5.54 -6.07
C ALA A 62 -1.45 5.62 -5.93
N VAL A 63 -0.75 4.57 -6.35
CA VAL A 63 0.68 4.64 -6.62
C VAL A 63 0.80 5.55 -7.83
N ASP A 64 1.68 6.56 -7.80
CA ASP A 64 1.94 7.40 -8.97
C ASP A 64 2.51 6.50 -10.09
N GLN A 65 1.61 5.90 -10.86
CA GLN A 65 1.91 5.12 -12.05
C GLN A 65 1.72 5.98 -13.30
N GLY A 66 1.68 7.31 -13.16
CA GLY A 66 1.38 8.17 -14.28
C GLY A 66 1.29 9.65 -13.95
N ARG A 67 2.44 10.33 -13.96
CA ARG A 67 2.59 11.45 -14.89
C ARG A 67 3.43 11.05 -16.08
N GLU A 68 2.90 10.13 -16.90
CA GLU A 68 3.29 10.01 -18.31
C GLU A 68 2.27 10.81 -19.12
N ALA A 69 2.59 12.07 -19.44
CA ALA A 69 1.86 12.92 -20.39
C ALA A 69 2.84 13.84 -21.11
#